data_AF-A0A451ARX2-F1
#
_entry.id   AF-A0A451ARX2-F1
#
_cell.length_a   1.000
_cell.length_b   1.000
_cell.length_c   1.000
_cell.angle_alpha   90.00
_cell.angle_beta   90.00
_cell.angle_gamma   90.00
#
_symmetry.space_group_name_H-M   'P 1'
#
loop_
_entity.id
_entity.type
_entity.pdbx_description
1 polymer ?
#
loop_
_entity_poly.entity_id
_entity_poly.type
_entity_poly.pdbx_seq_one_letter_code
_entity_poly.pdbx_strand_id
1 'polypeptide(L)'
;MQKLSVRNSLSILGSVGLAAFLSLPFAHAEDADATDVDALFQQAMEELEGGDLELATTGFEAILWRSPELDRVRMELALAHLRSFDYAKAESIAREVLEKPETPDSVKVRIREFLGAIEAQKHPHQWTPYFSVGFKYDDNVNVGPSSTSIPTAGGILTLAQDDTPKEDGAWVVMGGIGHTLRTGETFRIAGRTAAFFWQSGGAIYRHDYFSENDYDLTVASVNTGPTLLAARKWPFQSGRQIRQYPSGYGSPGRLHHRQSQPRLQSRQRKDQDRRGCRVATSEFQANRGRGPGQRISLRWPAPWLSFG
;
A
#
# COMPACT_ATOMS: atom_id res chain seq x y z
N MET A 1 18.00 -39.73 34.47
CA MET A 1 17.78 -39.38 33.05
C MET A 1 16.35 -38.88 32.90
N GLN A 2 16.19 -37.55 32.96
CA GLN A 2 14.89 -36.87 32.96
C GLN A 2 14.42 -36.61 31.53
N LYS A 3 13.19 -37.03 31.21
CA LYS A 3 12.49 -36.70 29.97
C LYS A 3 11.94 -35.28 30.09
N LEU A 4 12.48 -34.35 29.31
CA LEU A 4 11.97 -32.99 29.19
C LEU A 4 10.66 -32.99 28.39
N SER A 5 9.59 -32.65 29.10
CA SER A 5 8.27 -32.33 28.57
C SER A 5 8.28 -30.88 28.07
N VAL A 6 8.12 -30.67 26.77
CA VAL A 6 7.90 -29.33 26.19
C VAL A 6 6.42 -29.19 25.89
N ARG A 7 5.74 -28.42 26.73
CA ARG A 7 4.36 -27.97 26.49
C ARG A 7 4.41 -26.78 25.51
N ASN A 8 3.86 -26.99 24.32
CA ASN A 8 3.42 -25.91 23.44
C ASN A 8 2.26 -25.16 24.11
N SER A 9 2.42 -23.85 24.32
CA SER A 9 1.32 -22.96 24.67
C SER A 9 1.30 -21.82 23.67
N LEU A 10 0.30 -21.88 22.79
CA LEU A 10 -0.08 -20.84 21.86
C LEU A 10 -0.89 -19.78 22.63
N SER A 11 -0.58 -18.49 22.48
CA SER A 11 -1.53 -17.40 22.76
C SER A 11 -1.13 -16.15 21.97
N ILE A 12 -1.90 -15.90 20.91
CA ILE A 12 -1.96 -14.66 20.12
C ILE A 12 -2.93 -13.73 20.86
N LEU A 13 -2.55 -12.47 21.09
CA LEU A 13 -3.38 -11.25 21.01
C LEU A 13 -2.72 -10.13 21.83
N GLY A 14 -2.41 -9.01 21.18
CA GLY A 14 -1.91 -7.81 21.86
C GLY A 14 -1.41 -6.74 20.89
N SER A 15 -2.36 -6.04 20.28
CA SER A 15 -2.25 -4.67 19.74
C SER A 15 -0.94 -3.92 20.07
N VAL A 16 -0.11 -3.68 19.05
CA VAL A 16 1.01 -2.73 19.13
C VAL A 16 0.44 -1.31 19.05
N GLY A 17 0.05 -0.77 20.20
CA GLY A 17 0.04 0.66 20.44
C GLY A 17 1.45 1.07 20.84
N LEU A 18 2.23 1.64 19.94
CA LEU A 18 3.52 2.25 20.28
C LEU A 18 3.25 3.66 20.80
N ALA A 19 2.74 3.77 22.02
CA ALA A 19 2.62 5.02 22.75
C ALA A 19 2.93 4.76 24.22
N ALA A 20 3.73 5.64 24.81
CA ALA A 20 4.24 5.64 26.17
C ALA A 20 5.45 4.73 26.44
N PHE A 21 6.65 5.25 26.12
CA PHE A 21 7.83 4.93 26.92
C PHE A 21 7.88 5.86 28.12
N LEU A 22 7.89 5.24 29.31
CA LEU A 22 7.83 5.86 30.63
C LEU A 22 8.87 6.98 30.81
N SER A 23 8.39 8.12 31.29
CA SER A 23 9.19 9.21 31.86
C SER A 23 9.85 8.74 33.16
N LEU A 24 11.18 8.70 33.20
CA LEU A 24 11.94 8.70 34.45
C LEU A 24 12.48 10.12 34.66
N PRO A 25 12.31 10.74 35.84
CA PRO A 25 12.84 12.07 36.09
C PRO A 25 14.31 11.94 36.46
N PHE A 26 15.21 12.46 35.63
CA PHE A 26 16.52 12.88 36.08
C PHE A 26 16.41 14.35 36.43
N ALA A 27 16.44 14.67 37.72
CA ALA A 27 16.45 16.04 38.21
C ALA A 27 17.91 16.49 38.36
N HIS A 28 18.36 17.41 37.51
CA HIS A 28 19.48 18.30 37.78
C HIS A 28 19.10 19.72 37.32
N ALA A 29 19.56 20.71 38.07
CA ALA A 29 19.17 22.11 37.95
C ALA A 29 19.68 22.71 36.63
N GLU A 30 18.78 22.92 35.64
CA GLU A 30 19.15 23.40 34.30
C GLU A 30 17.95 24.02 33.53
N ASP A 31 17.00 24.62 34.24
CA ASP A 31 15.62 24.82 33.73
C ASP A 31 15.49 25.72 32.48
N ALA A 32 16.40 26.66 32.23
CA ALA A 32 16.31 27.52 31.04
C ALA A 32 16.88 26.86 29.77
N ASP A 33 17.98 26.12 29.89
CA ASP A 33 18.63 25.43 28.76
C ASP A 33 17.85 24.14 28.42
N ALA A 34 17.38 23.41 29.44
CA ALA A 34 16.51 22.26 29.25
C ALA A 34 15.21 22.60 28.52
N THR A 35 14.59 23.76 28.83
CA THR A 35 13.37 24.22 28.14
C THR A 35 13.64 24.56 26.67
N ASP A 36 14.83 25.10 26.35
CA ASP A 36 15.22 25.40 24.95
C ASP A 36 15.52 24.10 24.17
N VAL A 37 16.20 23.15 24.79
CA VAL A 37 16.47 21.82 24.20
C VAL A 37 15.17 21.07 23.91
N ASP A 38 14.21 21.05 24.83
CA ASP A 38 12.92 20.40 24.63
C ASP A 38 12.11 21.04 23.50
N ALA A 39 12.11 22.37 23.41
CA ALA A 39 11.43 23.09 22.33
C ALA A 39 12.05 22.79 20.97
N LEU A 40 13.38 22.76 20.87
CA LEU A 40 14.09 22.41 19.64
C LEU A 40 13.90 20.96 19.25
N PHE A 41 13.89 20.05 20.24
CA PHE A 41 13.61 18.64 19.99
C PHE A 41 12.21 18.45 19.42
N GLN A 42 11.21 19.12 20.00
CA GLN A 42 9.84 19.07 19.51
C GLN A 42 9.73 19.63 18.08
N GLN A 43 10.40 20.74 17.79
CA GLN A 43 10.45 21.29 16.43
C GLN A 43 11.09 20.32 15.45
N ALA A 44 12.24 19.72 15.78
CA ALA A 44 12.92 18.76 14.91
C ALA A 44 12.07 17.50 14.66
N MET A 45 11.30 17.06 15.66
CA MET A 45 10.32 15.97 15.51
C MET A 45 9.18 16.36 14.56
N GLU A 46 8.66 17.58 14.63
CA GLU A 46 7.64 18.07 13.70
C GLU A 46 8.13 18.09 12.25
N GLU A 47 9.37 18.51 12.03
CA GLU A 47 10.00 18.49 10.70
C GLU A 47 10.21 17.05 10.21
N LEU A 48 10.67 16.16 11.10
CA LEU A 48 10.83 14.74 10.79
C LEU A 48 9.48 14.13 10.38
N GLU A 49 8.41 14.36 11.13
CA GLU A 49 7.06 13.89 10.82
C GLU A 49 6.50 14.52 9.54
N GLY A 50 6.75 15.82 9.34
CA GLY A 50 6.40 16.60 8.16
C GLY A 50 7.10 16.15 6.88
N GLY A 51 8.25 15.48 7.01
CA GLY A 51 9.07 14.97 5.92
C GLY A 51 10.14 15.95 5.45
N ASP A 52 10.39 17.04 6.18
CA ASP A 52 11.57 17.88 5.99
C ASP A 52 12.74 17.29 6.77
N LEU A 53 13.37 16.30 6.14
CA LEU A 53 14.42 15.51 6.77
C LEU A 53 15.71 16.33 6.98
N GLU A 54 15.92 17.38 6.18
CA GLU A 54 17.10 18.24 6.29
C GLU A 54 16.97 19.18 7.49
N LEU A 55 15.80 19.81 7.66
CA LEU A 55 15.52 20.61 8.85
C LEU A 55 15.51 19.74 10.11
N ALA A 56 14.94 18.53 10.04
CA ALA A 56 15.00 17.58 11.14
C ALA A 56 16.45 17.21 11.53
N THR A 57 17.27 16.80 10.55
CA THR A 57 18.69 16.48 10.77
C THR A 57 19.43 17.67 11.37
N THR A 58 19.26 18.87 10.80
CA THR A 58 19.90 20.09 11.31
C THR A 58 19.48 20.40 12.75
N GLY A 59 18.19 20.24 13.07
CA GLY A 59 17.66 20.44 14.42
C GLY A 59 18.24 19.46 15.43
N PHE A 60 18.29 18.17 15.10
CA PHE A 60 18.90 17.16 15.98
C PHE A 60 20.41 17.36 16.15
N GLU A 61 21.14 17.70 15.08
CA GLU A 61 22.57 18.03 15.17
C GLU A 61 22.82 19.27 16.03
N ALA A 62 21.97 20.30 15.91
CA ALA A 62 22.07 21.51 16.72
C ALA A 62 21.83 21.25 18.21
N ILE A 63 20.99 20.28 18.56
CA ILE A 63 20.80 19.83 19.95
C ILE A 63 22.03 19.06 20.43
N LEU A 64 22.52 18.09 19.64
CA LEU A 64 23.69 17.28 20.00
C LEU A 64 24.99 18.08 20.08
N TRP A 65 25.07 19.21 19.39
CA TRP A 65 26.19 20.14 19.54
C TRP A 65 26.29 20.73 20.96
N ARG A 66 25.13 20.93 21.62
CA ARG A 66 25.03 21.50 22.98
C ARG A 66 25.11 20.40 24.04
N SER A 67 24.37 19.32 23.80
CA SER A 67 24.16 18.21 24.73
C SER A 67 24.49 16.89 24.03
N PRO A 68 25.78 16.56 23.84
CA PRO A 68 26.21 15.39 23.08
C PRO A 68 25.85 14.08 23.77
N GLU A 69 25.49 14.04 25.04
CA GLU A 69 25.13 12.83 25.79
C GLU A 69 23.70 12.32 25.50
N LEU A 70 22.88 13.08 24.77
CA LEU A 70 21.48 12.74 24.53
C LEU A 70 21.28 11.62 23.49
N ASP A 71 21.37 10.37 23.94
CA ASP A 71 21.20 9.18 23.09
C ASP A 71 19.83 9.09 22.43
N ARG A 72 18.79 9.61 23.07
CA ARG A 72 17.46 9.71 22.46
C ARG A 72 17.52 10.55 21.18
N VAL A 73 18.18 11.71 21.24
CA VAL A 73 18.32 12.61 20.10
C VAL A 73 19.19 11.98 19.00
N ARG A 74 20.28 11.29 19.36
CA ARG A 74 21.07 10.49 18.42
C ARG A 74 20.21 9.47 17.67
N MET A 75 19.32 8.76 18.38
CA MET A 75 18.46 7.75 17.73
C MET A 75 17.44 8.37 16.77
N GLU A 76 16.90 9.56 17.07
CA GLU A 76 16.02 10.28 16.14
C GLU A 76 16.81 10.82 14.94
N LEU A 77 18.06 11.27 15.12
CA LEU A 77 18.96 11.61 14.03
C LEU A 77 19.26 10.41 13.12
N ALA A 78 19.48 9.22 13.70
CA ALA A 78 19.63 7.98 12.94
C ALA A 78 18.37 7.66 12.12
N LEU A 79 17.19 7.88 12.69
CA LEU A 79 15.92 7.72 11.98
C LEU A 79 15.76 8.74 10.84
N ALA A 80 16.17 10.00 11.04
CA ALA A 80 16.19 11.02 9.99
C ALA A 80 17.08 10.61 8.80
N HIS A 81 18.28 10.08 9.09
CA HIS A 81 19.19 9.54 8.06
C HIS A 81 18.62 8.31 7.34
N LEU A 82 17.98 7.39 8.06
CA LEU A 82 17.30 6.25 7.44
C LEU A 82 16.23 6.72 6.44
N ARG A 83 15.43 7.71 6.84
CA ARG A 83 14.35 8.25 6.01
C ARG A 83 14.85 9.05 4.81
N SER A 84 16.06 9.60 4.89
CA SER A 84 16.71 10.30 3.77
C SER A 84 17.53 9.38 2.88
N PHE A 85 17.42 8.05 3.09
CA PHE A 85 18.14 7.00 2.38
C PHE A 85 19.65 6.98 2.64
N ASP A 86 20.14 7.68 3.67
CA ASP A 86 21.52 7.64 4.15
C ASP A 86 21.69 6.50 5.17
N TYR A 87 21.65 5.27 4.66
CA TYR A 87 21.76 4.06 5.47
C TYR A 87 23.09 3.95 6.21
N ALA A 88 24.18 4.47 5.63
CA ALA A 88 25.50 4.38 6.22
C ALA A 88 25.58 5.21 7.52
N LYS A 89 25.09 6.46 7.51
CA LYS A 89 25.03 7.28 8.73
C LYS A 89 24.02 6.76 9.74
N ALA A 90 22.86 6.31 9.28
CA ALA A 90 21.87 5.71 10.18
C ALA A 90 22.43 4.49 10.92
N GLU A 91 23.17 3.63 10.20
CA GLU A 91 23.83 2.45 10.75
C GLU A 91 24.93 2.84 11.73
N SER A 92 25.78 3.81 11.39
CA SER A 92 26.89 4.23 12.25
C SER A 92 26.41 4.81 13.58
N ILE A 93 25.42 5.72 13.55
CA ILE A 93 24.87 6.35 14.76
C ILE A 93 24.18 5.31 15.65
N ALA A 94 23.39 4.41 15.06
CA ALA A 94 22.72 3.36 15.82
C ALA A 94 23.72 2.39 16.48
N ARG A 95 24.84 2.07 15.80
CA ARG A 95 25.92 1.25 16.40
C ARG A 95 26.62 1.97 17.54
N GLU A 96 26.91 3.27 17.39
CA GLU A 96 27.49 4.10 18.46
C GLU A 96 26.63 4.04 19.74
N VAL A 97 25.31 4.21 19.61
CA VAL A 97 24.41 4.11 20.77
C VAL A 97 24.31 2.68 21.31
N LEU A 98 24.42 1.65 20.46
CA LEU A 98 24.38 0.26 20.91
C LEU A 98 25.60 -0.16 21.75
N GLU A 99 26.78 0.38 21.41
CA GLU A 99 28.07 0.02 22.00
C GLU A 99 28.30 0.65 23.38
N LYS A 100 27.48 1.65 23.73
CA LYS A 100 27.51 2.33 25.02
C LYS A 100 27.17 1.41 26.21
N PRO A 101 28.04 1.33 27.24
CA PRO A 101 27.77 0.54 28.45
C PRO A 101 26.49 0.95 29.18
N GLU A 102 26.19 2.25 29.20
CA GLU A 102 25.07 2.87 29.89
C GLU A 102 23.70 2.58 29.24
N THR A 103 23.68 2.13 27.98
CA THR A 103 22.43 1.86 27.27
C THR A 103 21.72 0.64 27.87
N PRO A 104 20.48 0.79 28.39
CA PRO A 104 19.73 -0.33 28.99
C PRO A 104 19.47 -1.46 28.00
N ASP A 105 19.44 -2.70 28.48
CA ASP A 105 19.24 -3.88 27.62
C ASP A 105 17.94 -3.83 26.80
N SER A 106 16.87 -3.28 27.38
CA SER A 106 15.59 -3.08 26.69
C SER A 106 15.71 -2.15 25.47
N VAL A 107 16.59 -1.15 25.54
CA VAL A 107 16.88 -0.22 24.44
C VAL A 107 17.80 -0.89 23.42
N LYS A 108 18.81 -1.64 23.86
CA LYS A 108 19.70 -2.41 22.96
C LYS A 108 18.94 -3.37 22.06
N VAL A 109 17.88 -4.03 22.57
CA VAL A 109 17.00 -4.89 21.75
C VAL A 109 16.37 -4.08 20.61
N ARG A 110 15.81 -2.91 20.90
CA ARG A 110 15.17 -2.02 19.90
C ARG A 110 16.17 -1.49 18.88
N ILE A 111 17.38 -1.14 19.30
CA ILE A 111 18.43 -0.68 18.39
C ILE A 111 18.83 -1.81 17.43
N ARG A 112 18.92 -3.05 17.89
CA ARG A 112 19.19 -4.20 17.01
C ARG A 112 18.06 -4.44 16.00
N GLU A 113 16.80 -4.26 16.41
CA GLU A 113 15.66 -4.30 15.48
C GLU A 113 15.76 -3.19 14.41
N PHE A 114 16.12 -1.97 14.83
CA PHE A 114 16.36 -0.85 13.93
C PHE A 114 17.50 -1.12 12.93
N LEU A 115 18.63 -1.67 13.39
CA LEU A 115 19.73 -2.11 12.52
C LEU A 115 19.30 -3.22 11.54
N GLY A 116 18.46 -4.17 11.99
CA GLY A 116 17.87 -5.17 11.12
C GLY A 116 16.98 -4.55 10.02
N ALA A 117 16.22 -3.50 10.35
CA ALA A 117 15.42 -2.76 9.38
C ALA A 117 16.28 -1.96 8.38
N ILE A 118 17.44 -1.43 8.81
CA ILE A 118 18.43 -0.81 7.92
C ILE A 118 18.97 -1.85 6.94
N GLU A 119 19.45 -3.00 7.44
CA GLU A 119 20.08 -4.02 6.60
C GLU A 119 19.10 -4.56 5.54
N ALA A 120 17.85 -4.81 5.93
CA ALA A 120 16.80 -5.22 5.00
C ALA A 120 16.54 -4.20 3.87
N GLN A 121 16.77 -2.92 4.14
CA GLN A 121 16.55 -1.84 3.17
C GLN A 121 17.83 -1.49 2.38
N LYS A 122 19.02 -1.66 2.95
CA LYS A 122 20.33 -1.26 2.40
C LYS A 122 20.75 -1.97 1.11
N HIS A 123 20.17 -3.13 0.79
CA HIS A 123 20.44 -3.78 -0.49
C HIS A 123 19.87 -2.97 -1.66
N PRO A 124 20.67 -2.65 -2.71
CA PRO A 124 20.20 -1.89 -3.86
C PRO A 124 19.09 -2.59 -4.63
N HIS A 125 19.10 -3.94 -4.66
CA HIS A 125 18.10 -4.74 -5.34
C HIS A 125 17.13 -5.33 -4.33
N GLN A 126 15.84 -5.06 -4.53
CA GLN A 126 14.76 -5.65 -3.76
C GLN A 126 13.82 -6.40 -4.68
N TRP A 127 13.55 -7.68 -4.35
CA TRP A 127 12.67 -8.54 -5.12
C TRP A 127 11.41 -8.87 -4.32
N THR A 128 10.25 -8.79 -4.96
CA THR A 128 8.94 -9.05 -4.34
C THR A 128 8.16 -10.05 -5.20
N PRO A 129 8.35 -11.37 -4.98
CA PRO A 129 7.58 -12.38 -5.68
C PRO A 129 6.16 -12.48 -5.08
N TYR A 130 5.20 -12.88 -5.91
CA TYR A 130 3.86 -13.22 -5.47
C TYR A 130 3.27 -14.33 -6.34
N PHE A 131 2.32 -15.06 -5.76
CA PHE A 131 1.58 -16.11 -6.43
C PHE A 131 0.18 -16.24 -5.81
N SER A 132 -0.81 -16.58 -6.63
CA SER A 132 -2.19 -16.77 -6.21
C SER A 132 -2.88 -17.80 -7.11
N VAL A 133 -3.72 -18.63 -6.51
CA VAL A 133 -4.61 -19.57 -7.20
C VAL A 133 -6.03 -19.30 -6.71
N GLY A 134 -7.01 -19.43 -7.59
CA GLY A 134 -8.40 -19.26 -7.27
C GLY A 134 -9.30 -20.01 -8.24
N PHE A 135 -10.60 -19.91 -7.97
CA PHE A 135 -11.65 -20.37 -8.85
C PHE A 135 -12.43 -19.18 -9.36
N LYS A 136 -12.87 -19.24 -10.61
CA LYS A 136 -13.79 -18.29 -11.23
C LYS A 136 -15.05 -19.06 -11.65
N TYR A 137 -16.19 -18.39 -11.57
CA TYR A 137 -17.42 -18.82 -12.21
C TYR A 137 -17.85 -17.69 -13.14
N ASP A 138 -18.25 -18.03 -14.35
CA ASP A 138 -18.73 -17.11 -15.36
C ASP A 138 -20.05 -17.65 -15.90
N ASP A 139 -21.09 -16.84 -15.88
CA ASP A 139 -22.41 -17.21 -16.38
C ASP A 139 -22.56 -16.97 -17.89
N ASN A 140 -21.56 -16.33 -18.52
CA ASN A 140 -21.56 -16.04 -19.94
C ASN A 140 -20.13 -15.94 -20.51
N VAL A 141 -19.45 -17.09 -20.55
CA VAL A 141 -18.05 -17.24 -21.01
C VAL A 141 -17.86 -16.74 -22.44
N ASN A 142 -18.79 -17.08 -23.33
CA ASN A 142 -18.75 -16.72 -24.75
C ASN A 142 -19.22 -15.29 -25.03
N VAL A 143 -19.64 -14.54 -24.00
CA VAL A 143 -20.23 -13.20 -24.13
C VAL A 143 -21.41 -13.20 -25.13
N GLY A 144 -22.17 -14.29 -25.13
CA GLY A 144 -23.30 -14.50 -26.03
C GLY A 144 -24.47 -13.54 -25.73
N PRO A 145 -25.27 -13.17 -26.74
CA PRO A 145 -26.48 -12.38 -26.55
C PRO A 145 -27.53 -13.15 -25.72
N SER A 146 -28.18 -12.45 -24.79
CA SER A 146 -29.23 -13.03 -23.94
C SER A 146 -30.55 -13.33 -24.66
N SER A 147 -30.76 -12.76 -25.86
CA SER A 147 -31.91 -13.06 -26.71
C SER A 147 -31.51 -14.02 -27.82
N THR A 148 -32.24 -15.12 -27.94
CA THR A 148 -32.08 -16.10 -29.00
C THR A 148 -32.85 -15.74 -30.27
N SER A 149 -33.69 -14.70 -30.25
CA SER A 149 -34.51 -14.27 -31.37
C SER A 149 -34.14 -12.86 -31.82
N ILE A 150 -33.85 -12.73 -33.12
CA ILE A 150 -33.50 -11.46 -33.76
C ILE A 150 -34.52 -11.18 -34.86
N PRO A 151 -35.38 -10.15 -34.72
CA PRO A 151 -36.30 -9.77 -35.77
C PRO A 151 -35.52 -9.17 -36.96
N THR A 152 -35.81 -9.66 -38.16
CA THR A 152 -35.23 -9.19 -39.43
C THR A 152 -36.33 -8.85 -40.43
N ALA A 153 -35.98 -8.20 -41.54
CA ALA A 153 -36.95 -7.86 -42.60
C ALA A 153 -37.63 -9.09 -43.24
N GLY A 154 -37.07 -10.30 -43.09
CA GLY A 154 -37.59 -11.56 -43.62
C GLY A 154 -38.24 -12.48 -42.58
N GLY A 155 -38.37 -12.07 -41.32
CA GLY A 155 -38.91 -12.90 -40.22
C GLY A 155 -38.01 -12.91 -38.98
N ILE A 156 -38.21 -13.87 -38.09
CA ILE A 156 -37.39 -14.04 -36.88
C ILE A 156 -36.24 -14.99 -37.20
N LEU A 157 -35.01 -14.53 -37.02
CA LEU A 157 -33.82 -15.40 -37.00
C LEU A 157 -33.66 -15.93 -35.57
N THR A 158 -33.55 -17.25 -35.43
CA THR A 158 -33.24 -17.90 -34.15
C THR A 158 -31.76 -18.29 -34.13
N LEU A 159 -31.05 -17.86 -33.10
CA LEU A 159 -29.63 -18.18 -32.88
C LEU A 159 -29.45 -19.68 -32.59
N ALA A 160 -28.30 -20.22 -33.00
CA ALA A 160 -27.93 -21.59 -32.61
C ALA A 160 -27.68 -21.64 -31.10
N GLN A 161 -27.85 -22.82 -30.50
CA GLN A 161 -27.66 -23.00 -29.06
C GLN A 161 -26.22 -22.64 -28.62
N ASP A 162 -25.23 -22.88 -29.49
CA ASP A 162 -23.84 -22.50 -29.24
C ASP A 162 -23.58 -20.98 -29.20
N ASP A 163 -24.47 -20.18 -29.80
CA ASP A 163 -24.40 -18.72 -29.80
C ASP A 163 -25.12 -18.11 -28.58
N THR A 164 -25.71 -18.94 -27.71
CA THR A 164 -26.36 -18.49 -26.47
C THR A 164 -25.38 -18.50 -25.29
N PRO A 165 -25.64 -17.75 -24.20
CA PRO A 165 -24.74 -17.68 -23.05
C PRO A 165 -24.36 -19.05 -22.52
N LYS A 166 -23.06 -19.27 -22.33
CA LYS A 166 -22.51 -20.50 -21.76
C LYS A 166 -21.94 -20.22 -20.37
N GLU A 167 -22.41 -20.96 -19.38
CA GLU A 167 -21.88 -20.90 -18.02
C GLU A 167 -20.76 -21.92 -17.82
N ASP A 168 -19.70 -21.52 -17.13
CA ASP A 168 -18.64 -22.44 -16.76
C ASP A 168 -17.84 -21.95 -15.55
N GLY A 169 -17.22 -22.89 -14.85
CA GLY A 169 -16.20 -22.62 -13.86
C GLY A 169 -14.80 -22.65 -14.49
N ALA A 170 -13.84 -21.99 -13.84
CA ALA A 170 -12.44 -22.02 -14.23
C ALA A 170 -11.51 -22.06 -13.02
N TRP A 171 -10.34 -22.66 -13.20
CA TRP A 171 -9.18 -22.34 -12.35
C TRP A 171 -8.59 -21.01 -12.79
N VAL A 172 -8.09 -20.23 -11.84
CA VAL A 172 -7.32 -19.01 -12.10
C VAL A 172 -6.01 -19.10 -11.38
N VAL A 173 -4.92 -18.88 -12.09
CA VAL A 173 -3.56 -18.85 -11.55
C VAL A 173 -2.93 -17.52 -11.94
N MET A 174 -2.31 -16.85 -10.98
CA MET A 174 -1.49 -15.67 -11.27
C MET A 174 -0.22 -15.69 -10.44
N GLY A 175 0.85 -15.21 -11.04
CA GLY A 175 2.13 -15.10 -10.37
C GLY A 175 2.95 -13.98 -10.98
N GLY A 176 3.92 -13.50 -10.23
CA GLY A 176 4.78 -12.46 -10.73
C GLY A 176 5.92 -12.15 -9.77
N ILE A 177 6.78 -11.27 -10.25
CA ILE A 177 7.92 -10.78 -9.52
C ILE A 177 8.08 -9.30 -9.79
N GLY A 178 8.13 -8.51 -8.71
CA GLY A 178 8.57 -7.12 -8.74
C GLY A 178 10.05 -7.01 -8.41
N HIS A 179 10.73 -6.07 -9.03
CA HIS A 179 12.11 -5.68 -8.75
C HIS A 179 12.18 -4.17 -8.56
N THR A 180 12.83 -3.74 -7.49
CA THR A 180 13.19 -2.33 -7.28
C THR A 180 14.70 -2.23 -7.16
N LEU A 181 15.30 -1.39 -8.01
CA LEU A 181 16.69 -0.98 -7.94
C LEU A 181 16.76 0.42 -7.35
N ARG A 182 17.41 0.56 -6.20
CA ARG A 182 17.81 1.85 -5.66
C ARG A 182 19.14 2.27 -6.29
N THR A 183 19.17 3.47 -6.85
CA THR A 183 20.38 4.01 -7.49
C THR A 183 21.34 4.68 -6.51
N GLY A 184 20.81 5.13 -5.36
CA GLY A 184 21.55 5.94 -4.38
C GLY A 184 21.46 7.44 -4.64
N GLU A 185 20.97 7.84 -5.81
CA GLU A 185 20.78 9.24 -6.17
C GLU A 185 19.59 9.85 -5.41
N THR A 186 19.84 11.01 -4.79
CA THR A 186 18.81 11.79 -4.09
C THR A 186 18.73 13.20 -4.67
N PHE A 187 17.53 13.76 -4.68
CA PHE A 187 17.18 15.04 -5.28
C PHE A 187 16.31 15.85 -4.33
N ARG A 188 16.48 17.17 -4.37
CA ARG A 188 15.60 18.09 -3.65
C ARG A 188 14.47 18.55 -4.56
N ILE A 189 13.24 18.25 -4.19
CA ILE A 189 12.04 18.68 -4.93
C ILE A 189 11.06 19.30 -3.93
N ALA A 190 10.76 20.58 -4.12
CA ALA A 190 9.83 21.34 -3.27
C ALA A 190 10.13 21.20 -1.75
N GLY A 191 11.40 21.32 -1.37
CA GLY A 191 11.83 21.23 0.02
C GLY A 191 11.91 19.81 0.60
N ARG A 192 11.75 18.75 -0.23
CA ARG A 192 11.80 17.35 0.25
C ARG A 192 12.89 16.55 -0.45
N THR A 193 13.50 15.65 0.31
CA THR A 193 14.41 14.63 -0.22
C THR A 193 13.63 13.56 -0.96
N ALA A 194 13.93 13.40 -2.25
CA ALA A 194 13.42 12.34 -3.10
C ALA A 194 14.55 11.45 -3.58
N ALA A 195 14.36 10.13 -3.56
CA ALA A 195 15.32 9.18 -4.09
C ALA A 195 14.86 8.63 -5.44
N PHE A 196 15.83 8.39 -6.32
CA PHE A 196 15.59 7.79 -7.62
C PHE A 196 15.71 6.26 -7.56
N PHE A 197 14.67 5.61 -8.06
CA PHE A 197 14.56 4.17 -8.18
C PHE A 197 14.28 3.80 -9.63
N TRP A 198 14.68 2.59 -9.99
CA TRP A 198 14.23 1.93 -11.19
C TRP A 198 13.39 0.72 -10.79
N GLN A 199 12.16 0.63 -11.29
CA GLN A 199 11.26 -0.47 -10.95
C GLN A 199 10.99 -1.29 -12.19
N SER A 200 11.02 -2.62 -12.03
CA SER A 200 10.70 -3.58 -13.06
C SER A 200 9.75 -4.63 -12.50
N GLY A 201 8.95 -5.23 -13.36
CA GLY A 201 8.03 -6.26 -12.95
C GLY A 201 7.66 -7.19 -14.09
N GLY A 202 7.43 -8.46 -13.76
CA GLY A 202 6.87 -9.45 -14.65
C GLY A 202 5.69 -10.13 -13.96
N ALA A 203 4.60 -10.35 -14.69
CA ALA A 203 3.45 -11.05 -14.18
C ALA A 203 2.81 -11.93 -15.24
N ILE A 204 2.33 -13.09 -14.83
CA ILE A 204 1.50 -13.99 -15.62
C ILE A 204 0.15 -14.17 -14.94
N TYR A 205 -0.90 -14.16 -15.74
CA TYR A 205 -2.27 -14.47 -15.36
C TYR A 205 -2.75 -15.55 -16.33
N ARG A 206 -3.36 -16.61 -15.80
CA ARG A 206 -3.99 -17.65 -16.60
C ARG A 206 -5.32 -18.03 -15.97
N HIS A 207 -6.33 -18.22 -16.80
CA HIS A 207 -7.50 -19.00 -16.42
C HIS A 207 -7.73 -20.12 -17.41
N ASP A 208 -8.18 -21.26 -16.88
CA ASP A 208 -8.51 -22.46 -17.63
C ASP A 208 -9.94 -22.86 -17.24
N TYR A 209 -10.87 -22.76 -18.19
CA TYR A 209 -12.26 -23.17 -18.01
C TYR A 209 -12.35 -24.71 -17.92
N PHE A 210 -13.39 -25.23 -17.27
CA PHE A 210 -13.54 -26.68 -17.08
C PHE A 210 -14.10 -27.39 -18.31
N SER A 211 -14.94 -26.68 -19.06
CA SER A 211 -15.73 -27.20 -20.18
C SER A 211 -15.49 -26.35 -21.44
N GLU A 212 -15.46 -25.02 -21.30
CA GLU A 212 -15.39 -24.06 -22.40
C GLU A 212 -13.95 -23.60 -22.68
N ASN A 213 -13.09 -24.54 -23.10
CA ASN A 213 -11.63 -24.33 -23.25
C ASN A 213 -11.24 -23.34 -24.36
N ASP A 214 -12.13 -23.08 -25.34
CA ASP A 214 -11.89 -22.10 -26.41
C ASP A 214 -11.71 -20.67 -25.85
N TYR A 215 -12.10 -20.46 -24.59
CA TYR A 215 -12.02 -19.18 -23.88
C TYR A 215 -10.95 -19.16 -22.79
N ASP A 216 -10.06 -20.16 -22.76
CA ASP A 216 -8.87 -20.15 -21.91
C ASP A 216 -7.98 -18.94 -22.26
N LEU A 217 -7.49 -18.26 -21.24
CA LEU A 217 -6.70 -17.04 -21.43
C LEU A 217 -5.40 -17.14 -20.67
N THR A 218 -4.30 -16.78 -21.33
CA THR A 218 -3.02 -16.49 -20.68
C THR A 218 -2.57 -15.10 -21.06
N VAL A 219 -2.31 -14.25 -20.05
CA VAL A 219 -1.78 -12.90 -20.20
C VAL A 219 -0.43 -12.83 -19.50
N ALA A 220 0.61 -12.45 -20.24
CA ALA A 220 1.90 -12.10 -19.68
C ALA A 220 2.11 -10.58 -19.81
N SER A 221 2.64 -9.96 -18.76
CA SER A 221 2.96 -8.53 -18.75
C SER A 221 4.35 -8.32 -18.18
N VAL A 222 5.05 -7.36 -18.77
CA VAL A 222 6.34 -6.87 -18.29
C VAL A 222 6.27 -5.35 -18.23
N ASN A 223 6.79 -4.77 -17.16
CA ASN A 223 6.93 -3.34 -17.01
C ASN A 223 8.33 -3.01 -16.50
N THR A 224 8.82 -1.84 -16.89
CA THR A 224 10.09 -1.31 -16.37
C THR A 224 10.09 0.20 -16.53
N GLY A 225 10.65 0.93 -15.56
CA GLY A 225 10.75 2.37 -15.65
C GLY A 225 11.28 3.09 -14.42
N PRO A 226 11.57 4.39 -14.56
CA PRO A 226 12.03 5.23 -13.47
C PRO A 226 10.89 5.59 -12.51
N THR A 227 11.21 5.67 -11.22
CA THR A 227 10.33 6.13 -10.16
C THR A 227 11.08 7.09 -9.23
N LEU A 228 10.46 8.23 -8.90
CA LEU A 228 10.94 9.13 -7.86
C LEU A 228 10.09 8.96 -6.61
N LEU A 229 10.74 8.69 -5.47
CA LEU A 229 10.07 8.55 -4.18
C LEU A 229 10.55 9.66 -3.24
N ALA A 230 9.69 10.64 -3.00
CA ALA A 230 9.89 11.64 -1.94
C ALA A 230 9.44 11.09 -0.60
N ALA A 231 10.18 11.42 0.48
CA ALA A 231 9.71 11.19 1.83
C ALA A 231 8.33 11.86 2.00
N ARG A 232 7.30 11.05 2.23
CA ARG A 232 5.94 11.56 2.50
C ARG A 232 5.83 11.90 3.98
N LYS A 233 5.00 12.91 4.29
CA LYS A 233 4.43 13.09 5.64
C LYS A 233 3.80 11.76 6.04
N TRP A 234 4.26 11.18 7.14
CA TRP A 234 3.68 9.93 7.61
C TRP A 234 2.26 10.23 8.07
N PRO A 235 1.20 9.65 7.48
CA PRO A 235 -0.09 9.69 8.15
C PRO A 235 0.08 8.87 9.42
N PHE A 236 -0.03 9.50 10.59
CA PHE A 236 -0.26 8.79 11.84
C PHE A 236 -1.45 7.85 11.62
N GLN A 237 -1.18 6.57 11.40
CA GLN A 237 -2.18 5.52 11.22
C GLN A 237 -2.09 4.61 12.43
N SER A 238 -3.02 4.81 13.37
CA SER A 238 -3.44 3.74 14.26
C SER A 238 -3.84 2.54 13.40
N GLY A 239 -3.01 1.50 13.43
CA GLY A 239 -3.17 0.17 12.83
C GLY A 239 -4.33 -0.03 11.85
N ARG A 240 -4.09 0.26 10.57
CA ARG A 240 -4.70 -0.41 9.41
C ARG A 240 -3.94 0.02 8.16
N GLN A 241 -2.87 -0.69 7.84
CA GLN A 241 -2.26 -0.58 6.51
C GLN A 241 -3.28 -1.07 5.47
N ILE A 242 -4.00 -0.14 4.85
CA ILE A 242 -4.53 -0.35 3.52
C ILE A 242 -3.37 -0.04 2.59
N ARG A 243 -2.66 -1.09 2.15
CA ARG A 243 -1.70 -1.00 1.05
C ARG A 243 -2.47 -0.53 -0.18
N GLN A 244 -2.42 0.78 -0.46
CA GLN A 244 -2.93 1.32 -1.71
C GLN A 244 -2.01 0.82 -2.82
N TYR A 245 -2.50 -0.13 -3.61
CA TYR A 245 -1.94 -0.39 -4.92
C TYR A 245 -2.16 0.89 -5.77
N PRO A 246 -1.19 1.31 -6.58
CA PRO A 246 -1.48 2.29 -7.62
C PRO A 246 -2.56 1.68 -8.52
N SER A 247 -3.78 2.23 -8.43
CA SER A 247 -4.85 1.99 -9.38
C SER A 247 -4.46 2.65 -10.72
N GLY A 248 -3.52 2.02 -11.42
CA GLY A 248 -3.25 2.30 -12.82
C GLY A 248 -4.22 1.54 -13.72
N TYR A 249 -5.53 1.72 -13.51
CA TYR A 249 -6.51 1.43 -14.56
C TYR A 249 -6.67 2.71 -15.37
N GLY A 250 -6.15 2.69 -16.59
CA GLY A 250 -6.53 3.66 -17.61
C GLY A 250 -8.06 3.70 -17.66
N SER A 251 -8.61 4.91 -17.54
CA SER A 251 -10.02 5.13 -17.84
C SER A 251 -10.30 4.57 -19.24
N PRO A 252 -11.36 3.76 -19.45
CA PRO A 252 -11.77 3.48 -20.80
C PRO A 252 -12.11 4.82 -21.44
N GLY A 253 -11.39 5.15 -22.52
CA GLY A 253 -11.70 6.26 -23.37
C GLY A 253 -13.19 6.20 -23.68
N ARG A 254 -13.92 7.22 -23.22
CA ARG A 254 -15.31 7.43 -23.52
C ARG A 254 -15.38 7.71 -25.02
N LEU A 255 -15.46 6.66 -25.83
CA LEU A 255 -15.84 6.76 -27.23
C LEU A 255 -17.25 7.34 -27.23
N HIS A 256 -17.32 8.65 -27.48
CA HIS A 256 -18.57 9.31 -27.84
C HIS A 256 -19.05 8.65 -29.13
N HIS A 257 -19.92 7.65 -28.99
CA HIS A 257 -20.71 7.18 -30.10
C HIS A 257 -21.67 8.32 -30.44
N ARG A 258 -21.29 9.10 -31.45
CA ARG A 258 -22.11 10.12 -32.10
C ARG A 258 -23.26 9.39 -32.79
N GLN A 259 -24.34 9.13 -32.07
CA GLN A 259 -25.61 8.77 -32.68
C GLN A 259 -26.09 9.97 -33.49
N SER A 260 -25.99 9.86 -34.80
CA SER A 260 -26.68 10.70 -35.76
C SER A 260 -28.19 10.46 -35.64
N GLN A 261 -28.89 11.35 -34.96
CA GLN A 261 -30.35 11.47 -35.09
C GLN A 261 -30.69 12.30 -36.34
N PRO A 262 -31.76 11.93 -37.08
CA PRO A 262 -32.20 12.69 -38.24
C PRO A 262 -32.81 14.04 -37.83
N ARG A 263 -32.48 15.07 -38.62
CA ARG A 263 -33.03 16.43 -38.51
C ARG A 263 -34.55 16.41 -38.70
N LEU A 264 -35.29 16.90 -37.70
CA LEU A 264 -36.54 17.61 -37.92
C LEU A 264 -36.40 19.01 -37.32
N GLN A 265 -36.48 20.01 -38.20
CA GLN A 265 -36.53 21.42 -37.84
C GLN A 265 -37.93 21.78 -37.35
N SER A 266 -38.04 22.50 -36.24
CA SER A 266 -38.99 23.62 -36.13
C SER A 266 -38.73 24.51 -34.90
N ARG A 267 -38.25 25.73 -35.20
CA ARG A 267 -38.61 27.06 -34.68
C ARG A 267 -38.98 27.29 -33.19
N GLN A 268 -38.16 28.18 -32.60
CA GLN A 268 -38.48 29.44 -31.88
C GLN A 268 -39.27 29.47 -30.56
N ARG A 269 -38.57 29.95 -29.51
CA ARG A 269 -38.83 31.10 -28.57
C ARG A 269 -38.31 30.73 -27.17
N LYS A 270 -37.30 31.42 -26.62
CA LYS A 270 -37.33 32.69 -25.83
C LYS A 270 -38.25 32.65 -24.60
N ASP A 271 -37.57 32.73 -23.44
CA ASP A 271 -37.94 33.32 -22.12
C ASP A 271 -37.67 32.33 -20.98
N GLN A 272 -36.63 32.52 -20.16
CA GLN A 272 -36.54 33.44 -19.01
C GLN A 272 -37.56 33.15 -17.89
N ASP A 273 -36.99 32.69 -16.77
CA ASP A 273 -37.27 33.13 -15.40
C ASP A 273 -37.92 32.14 -14.39
N ARG A 274 -37.26 32.11 -13.22
CA ARG A 274 -37.75 31.92 -11.85
C ARG A 274 -38.31 30.58 -11.31
N ARG A 275 -37.68 30.24 -10.17
CA ARG A 275 -38.25 29.80 -8.86
C ARG A 275 -38.68 28.34 -8.70
N GLY A 276 -37.83 27.62 -7.96
CA GLY A 276 -38.13 27.01 -6.65
C GLY A 276 -39.43 26.22 -6.49
N CYS A 277 -39.28 24.92 -6.22
CA CYS A 277 -40.22 24.17 -5.39
C CYS A 277 -39.50 23.01 -4.69
N ARG A 278 -39.58 22.99 -3.35
CA ARG A 278 -39.38 21.79 -2.52
C ARG A 278 -40.66 20.96 -2.59
N VAL A 279 -40.54 19.65 -2.72
CA VAL A 279 -41.58 18.70 -2.29
C VAL A 279 -40.88 17.50 -1.65
N ALA A 280 -41.36 17.13 -0.46
CA ALA A 280 -40.94 15.98 0.31
C ALA A 280 -41.77 14.73 -0.05
N THR A 281 -41.39 13.62 0.59
CA THR A 281 -42.13 12.35 0.78
C THR A 281 -42.18 11.36 -0.38
N SER A 282 -41.51 10.21 -0.20
CA SER A 282 -42.16 9.00 0.34
C SER A 282 -41.14 7.91 0.67
N GLU A 283 -41.23 7.38 1.89
CA GLU A 283 -40.67 6.10 2.31
C GLU A 283 -41.19 4.96 1.42
N PHE A 284 -40.30 4.03 1.08
CA PHE A 284 -40.68 2.67 0.68
C PHE A 284 -39.77 1.70 1.44
N GLN A 285 -40.36 1.02 2.43
CA GLN A 285 -39.80 -0.14 3.10
C GLN A 285 -40.23 -1.42 2.38
N ALA A 286 -39.47 -2.50 2.66
CA ALA A 286 -39.61 -3.91 2.25
C ALA A 286 -38.74 -4.28 1.03
N ASN A 287 -38.03 -5.40 0.98
CA ASN A 287 -37.96 -6.57 1.86
C ASN A 287 -36.63 -7.30 1.66
N ARG A 288 -36.31 -8.15 2.63
CA ARG A 288 -35.13 -9.00 2.76
C ARG A 288 -35.00 -10.01 1.62
N GLY A 289 -33.79 -10.20 1.12
CA GLY A 289 -33.34 -11.39 0.41
C GLY A 289 -31.93 -11.75 0.86
N ARG A 290 -31.82 -12.68 1.81
CA ARG A 290 -30.56 -13.21 2.36
C ARG A 290 -30.18 -14.42 1.50
N GLY A 291 -29.02 -14.40 0.86
CA GLY A 291 -28.40 -15.54 0.17
C GLY A 291 -26.90 -15.60 0.52
N PRO A 292 -26.33 -16.78 0.82
CA PRO A 292 -25.05 -16.90 1.50
C PRO A 292 -23.86 -17.04 0.53
N GLY A 293 -22.69 -16.61 0.97
CA GLY A 293 -21.43 -16.79 0.26
C GLY A 293 -20.30 -16.09 0.98
N GLN A 294 -20.04 -16.51 2.22
CA GLN A 294 -18.92 -16.00 3.00
C GLN A 294 -17.61 -16.31 2.27
N ARG A 295 -16.91 -15.25 1.86
CA ARG A 295 -15.54 -15.33 1.35
C ARG A 295 -14.62 -15.63 2.54
N ILE A 296 -14.33 -16.91 2.78
CA ILE A 296 -13.31 -17.35 3.73
C ILE A 296 -11.96 -17.31 2.99
N SER A 297 -11.18 -16.26 3.21
CA SER A 297 -9.77 -16.23 2.81
C SER A 297 -8.91 -16.81 3.93
N LEU A 298 -8.57 -18.09 3.84
CA LEU A 298 -7.53 -18.70 4.67
C LEU A 298 -6.18 -18.44 4.00
N ARG A 299 -5.44 -17.46 4.53
CA ARG A 299 -4.07 -17.17 4.11
C ARG A 299 -3.11 -17.92 5.04
N TRP A 300 -2.52 -19.00 4.57
CA TRP A 300 -1.44 -19.67 5.28
C TRP A 300 -0.14 -18.85 5.15
N PRO A 301 0.62 -18.65 6.23
CA PRO A 301 2.01 -18.24 6.14
C PRO A 301 2.85 -19.46 5.74
N ALA A 302 3.38 -19.48 4.52
CA ALA A 302 4.41 -20.46 4.17
C ALA A 302 5.76 -20.01 4.76
N PRO A 303 6.48 -20.89 5.49
CA PRO A 303 7.79 -20.61 6.03
C PRO A 303 8.89 -20.74 4.97
N TRP A 304 9.96 -20.00 5.22
CA TRP A 304 11.22 -19.90 4.49
C TRP A 304 11.81 -21.26 4.08
N LEU A 305 12.18 -21.39 2.80
CA LEU A 305 13.14 -22.38 2.31
C LEU A 305 14.43 -21.64 1.98
N SER A 306 15.44 -21.87 2.81
CA SER A 306 16.84 -21.61 2.53
C SER A 306 17.37 -22.63 1.52
N PHE A 307 18.09 -22.17 0.51
CA PHE A 307 18.96 -22.99 -0.32
C PHE A 307 20.26 -22.22 -0.58
N GLY A 308 21.40 -22.86 -0.29
CA GLY A 308 22.74 -22.47 -0.70
C GLY A 308 23.50 -21.64 0.30
#